data_AF-A0A8J6WBA0-F1
#
_entry.id   AF-A0A8J6WBA0-F1
#
_cell.length_a   1.000
_cell.length_b   1.000
_cell.length_c   1.000
_cell.angle_alpha   90.00
_cell.angle_beta   90.00
_cell.angle_gamma   90.00
#
_symmetry.space_group_name_H-M   'P 1'
#
loop_
_entity.id
_entity.type
_entity.pdbx_description
1 polymer ?
#
loop_
_entity_poly.entity_id
_entity_poly.type
_entity_poly.pdbx_seq_one_letter_code
_entity_poly.pdbx_strand_id
1 'polypeptide(L)' 'MVILFQLALFALVLMSFVLVVYVPVAYASPQDWDQSKRLILFGSVIWGALVVVVGGLNYFVV' A
#
# COMPACT_ATOMS: atom_id res chain seq x y z
N MET A 1 3.80 -20.66 6.09
CA MET A 1 3.48 -19.59 5.11
C MET A 1 2.19 -18.85 5.42
N VAL A 2 1.20 -19.50 6.06
CA VAL A 2 -0.07 -18.88 6.45
C VAL A 2 0.09 -17.59 7.26
N ILE A 3 0.92 -17.59 8.33
CA ILE A 3 1.09 -16.38 9.16
C ILE A 3 1.71 -15.20 8.37
N LEU A 4 2.69 -15.47 7.52
CA LEU A 4 3.32 -14.45 6.66
C LEU A 4 2.32 -13.92 5.64
N PHE A 5 1.53 -14.81 5.02
CA PHE A 5 0.48 -14.43 4.09
C PHE A 5 -0.58 -13.55 4.75
N GLN A 6 -1.08 -13.93 5.94
CA GLN A 6 -2.09 -13.18 6.68
C GLN A 6 -1.58 -11.80 7.09
N LEU A 7 -0.35 -11.70 7.59
CA LEU A 7 0.26 -10.41 7.95
C LEU A 7 0.49 -9.53 6.72
N ALA A 8 0.99 -10.09 5.61
CA ALA A 8 1.20 -9.35 4.37
C ALA A 8 -0.13 -8.85 3.78
N LEU A 9 -1.17 -9.68 3.81
CA LEU A 9 -2.51 -9.31 3.35
C LEU A 9 -3.12 -8.22 4.25
N PHE A 10 -2.99 -8.35 5.57
CA PHE A 10 -3.43 -7.32 6.50
C PHE A 10 -2.70 -5.98 6.27
N ALA A 11 -1.39 -6.01 6.08
CA ALA A 11 -0.60 -4.83 5.75
C ALA A 11 -1.05 -4.20 4.42
N LEU A 12 -1.33 -5.00 3.39
CA LEU A 12 -1.86 -4.54 2.10
C LEU A 12 -3.21 -3.83 2.28
N VAL A 13 -4.11 -4.38 3.09
CA VAL A 13 -5.42 -3.77 3.39
C VAL A 13 -5.26 -2.44 4.11
N LEU A 14 -4.43 -2.38 5.16
CA LEU A 14 -4.17 -1.13 5.89
C LEU A 14 -3.54 -0.07 4.98
N MET A 15 -2.54 -0.45 4.17
CA MET A 15 -1.89 0.46 3.24
C MET A 15 -2.88 0.98 2.18
N SER A 16 -3.77 0.12 1.70
CA SER A 16 -4.84 0.51 0.78
C SER A 16 -5.77 1.55 1.42
N PHE A 17 -6.18 1.33 2.67
CA PHE A 17 -7.04 2.28 3.39
C PHE A 17 -6.36 3.65 3.56
N VAL A 18 -5.08 3.66 3.90
CA VAL A 18 -4.28 4.90 3.98
C VAL A 18 -4.25 5.60 2.63
N LEU A 19 -3.93 4.90 1.54
CA LEU A 19 -3.85 5.52 0.21
C LEU A 19 -5.21 6.03 -0.29
N VAL A 20 -6.30 5.31 -0.03
CA VAL A 20 -7.67 5.72 -0.40
C VAL A 20 -8.03 7.06 0.22
N VAL A 21 -7.61 7.33 1.46
CA VAL A 21 -7.87 8.61 2.13
C VAL A 21 -6.82 9.65 1.76
N TYR A 22 -5.53 9.30 1.83
CA TYR A 22 -4.43 10.25 1.71
C TYR A 22 -4.29 10.82 0.30
N VAL A 23 -4.44 10.00 -0.75
CA VAL A 23 -4.25 10.44 -2.14
C VAL A 23 -5.22 11.56 -2.54
N PRO A 24 -6.56 11.44 -2.38
CA PRO A 24 -7.48 12.53 -2.74
C PRO A 24 -7.28 13.77 -1.85
N VAL A 25 -7.01 13.60 -0.56
CA VAL A 25 -6.73 14.72 0.35
C VAL A 25 -5.48 15.49 -0.09
N ALA A 26 -4.40 14.78 -0.42
CA ALA A 26 -3.17 15.37 -0.92
C ALA A 26 -3.36 16.08 -2.27
N TYR A 27 -4.15 15.51 -3.19
CA TYR A 27 -4.44 16.16 -4.47
C TYR A 27 -5.27 17.44 -4.34
N ALA A 28 -6.13 17.53 -3.33
CA ALA A 28 -6.95 18.72 -3.08
C ALA A 28 -6.26 19.75 -2.16
N SER A 29 -5.18 19.39 -1.47
CA SER A 29 -4.50 20.27 -0.51
C SER A 29 -3.64 21.32 -1.23
N PRO A 30 -3.76 22.62 -0.87
CA PRO A 30 -3.02 23.69 -1.55
C PRO A 30 -1.55 23.82 -1.11
N GLN A 31 -1.17 23.14 -0.03
CA GLN A 31 0.17 23.17 0.57
C GLN A 31 0.80 21.78 0.54
N ASP A 32 2.13 21.74 0.65
CA ASP A 32 2.93 20.51 0.80
C ASP A 32 2.81 19.49 -0.35
N TRP A 33 2.53 19.96 -1.57
CA TRP A 33 2.43 19.11 -2.75
C TRP A 33 3.72 18.33 -3.02
N ASP A 34 4.89 18.96 -2.93
CA ASP A 34 6.18 18.30 -3.22
C ASP A 34 6.52 17.17 -2.24
N GLN A 35 6.08 17.29 -0.98
CA GLN A 35 6.21 16.21 0.00
C GLN A 35 5.18 15.13 -0.28
N SER A 36 3.92 15.53 -0.49
CA SER A 36 2.81 14.60 -0.72
C SER A 36 3.03 13.76 -1.98
N LYS A 37 3.52 14.35 -3.07
CA LYS A 37 3.88 13.65 -4.30
C LYS A 37 4.90 12.54 -4.06
N ARG A 38 5.92 12.80 -3.22
CA ARG A 38 6.94 11.80 -2.86
C ARG A 38 6.33 10.68 -2.01
N LEU A 39 5.49 11.02 -1.04
CA LEU A 39 4.80 10.05 -0.19
C LEU A 39 3.82 9.19 -0.98
N ILE A 40 3.07 9.75 -1.94
CA ILE A 40 2.20 9.01 -2.84
C ILE A 40 3.03 8.04 -3.68
N LEU A 41 4.11 8.50 -4.32
CA LEU A 41 4.96 7.63 -5.14
C LEU A 41 5.54 6.46 -4.32
N PHE A 42 6.12 6.76 -3.16
CA PHE A 42 6.67 5.75 -2.27
C PHE A 42 5.59 4.77 -1.78
N GLY A 43 4.42 5.30 -1.41
CA GLY A 43 3.28 4.51 -0.99
C GLY A 43 2.76 3.58 -2.10
N SER A 44 2.70 4.06 -3.35
CA SER A 44 2.33 3.24 -4.51
C SER A 44 3.33 2.11 -4.77
N VAL A 45 4.63 2.38 -4.63
CA VAL A 45 5.68 1.35 -4.78
C VAL A 45 5.54 0.27 -3.69
N ILE A 46 5.37 0.68 -2.42
CA ILE A 46 5.15 -0.26 -1.31
C ILE A 46 3.89 -1.09 -1.55
N TRP A 47 2.78 -0.44 -1.92
CA TRP A 47 1.52 -1.12 -2.19
C TRP A 47 1.66 -2.15 -3.33
N GLY A 48 2.32 -1.77 -4.44
CA GLY A 48 2.58 -2.68 -5.56
C GLY A 48 3.46 -3.86 -5.15
N ALA A 49 4.50 -3.62 -4.35
CA ALA A 49 5.35 -4.68 -3.82
C ALA A 49 4.55 -5.65 -2.92
N LEU A 50 3.67 -5.13 -2.05
CA LEU A 50 2.80 -5.96 -1.20
C LEU A 50 1.86 -6.84 -2.04
N VAL A 51 1.30 -6.33 -3.14
CA VAL A 51 0.48 -7.15 -4.07
C VAL A 51 1.28 -8.32 -4.62
N VAL A 52 2.51 -8.09 -5.11
CA VAL A 52 3.38 -9.15 -5.63
C VAL A 52 3.73 -10.16 -4.54
N VAL A 53 4.04 -9.70 -3.33
CA VAL A 53 4.35 -10.57 -2.18
C VAL A 53 3.16 -11.44 -1.82
N VAL A 54 1.96 -10.87 -1.66
CA VAL A 54 0.74 -11.62 -1.33
C VAL A 54 0.41 -12.63 -2.42
N GLY A 55 0.50 -12.23 -3.69
CA GLY A 55 0.30 -13.13 -4.84
C GLY A 55 1.30 -14.28 -4.87
N GLY A 56 2.58 -14.00 -4.59
CA GLY A 56 3.61 -15.03 -4.49
C GLY A 56 3.41 -15.97 -3.30
N LEU A 57 3.03 -15.43 -2.14
CA LEU A 57 2.76 -16.23 -0.93
C LEU A 57 1.53 -17.13 -1.09
N ASN A 58 0.58 -16.77 -1.96
CA ASN A 58 -0.61 -17.56 -2.23
C ASN A 58 -0.29 -19.00 -2.66
N TYR A 59 0.75 -19.21 -3.47
CA TYR A 59 1.18 -20.54 -3.94
C TYR A 59 1.68 -21.48 -2.83
N PHE A 60 1.92 -20.98 -1.62
CA PHE A 60 2.38 -21.77 -0.47
C PHE A 60 1.30 -21.93 0.61
N VAL A 61 0.09 -21.46 0.34
CA VAL A 61 -1.04 -21.45 1.30
C VAL A 61 -2.28 -22.12 0.72
N VAL A 62 -2.53 -21.93 -0.58
CA VAL A 62 -3.64 -22.54 -1.34
C VAL A 62 -3.08 -23.66 -2.20
#